data_AF-A0A9E1VFA4-F1
#
_entry.id   AF-A0A9E1VFA4-F1
#
_cell.length_a   1.000
_cell.length_b   1.000
_cell.length_c   1.000
_cell.angle_alpha   90.00
_cell.angle_beta   90.00
_cell.angle_gamma   90.00
#
_symmetry.space_group_name_H-M   'P 1'
#
loop_
_entity.id
_entity.type
_entity.pdbx_description
1 polymer ?
#
loop_
_entity_poly.entity_id
_entity_poly.type
_entity_poly.pdbx_seq_one_letter_code
_entity_poly.pdbx_strand_id
1 'polypeptide(L)'
;MYRTHSCGALTASDINTEVTLAGWVQKSRDKGFMIWIDLRDRYGLTQLIFDEERTAANLMDIAKSLGREFVIQVTGTVIERQSKNP
;
A
#
# COMPACT_ATOMS: atom_id res chain seq x y z
N MET A 1 13.70 0.75 -12.69
CA MET A 1 12.42 1.49 -12.76
C MET A 1 11.77 1.41 -11.37
N TYR A 2 11.30 2.50 -10.78
CA TYR A 2 10.85 2.52 -9.37
C TYR A 2 9.41 2.02 -9.15
N ARG A 3 8.64 1.75 -10.22
CA ARG A 3 7.26 1.25 -10.15
C ARG A 3 6.92 0.42 -11.39
N THR A 4 6.02 -0.56 -11.26
CA THR A 4 5.42 -1.30 -12.38
C THR A 4 4.09 -0.68 -12.82
N HIS A 5 3.35 -0.07 -11.90
CA HIS A 5 2.06 0.60 -12.15
C HIS A 5 2.01 1.97 -11.47
N SER A 6 1.09 2.82 -11.91
CA SER A 6 0.69 4.00 -11.11
C SER A 6 -0.31 3.63 -10.02
N CYS A 7 -0.41 4.44 -8.98
CA CYS A 7 -1.34 4.23 -7.86
C CYS A 7 -2.83 4.30 -8.27
N GLY A 8 -3.15 4.79 -9.47
CA GLY A 8 -4.51 4.80 -10.02
C GLY A 8 -4.78 3.72 -11.08
N ALA A 9 -3.82 2.83 -11.37
CA ALA A 9 -3.93 1.90 -12.51
C ALA A 9 -4.37 0.48 -12.14
N LEU A 10 -4.31 0.09 -10.86
CA LEU A 10 -4.66 -1.27 -10.45
C LEU A 10 -6.17 -1.52 -10.57
N THR A 11 -6.51 -2.68 -11.13
CA THR A 11 -7.88 -3.14 -11.34
C THR A 11 -8.08 -4.56 -10.82
N ALA A 12 -9.30 -5.09 -10.95
CA ALA A 12 -9.60 -6.47 -10.56
C ALA A 12 -8.85 -7.52 -11.39
N SER A 13 -8.35 -7.19 -12.60
CA SER A 13 -7.55 -8.13 -13.38
C SER A 13 -6.16 -8.37 -12.78
N ASP A 14 -5.71 -7.48 -11.91
CA ASP A 14 -4.37 -7.53 -11.32
C ASP A 14 -4.36 -8.34 -10.01
N ILE A 15 -5.51 -8.85 -9.55
CA ILE A 15 -5.59 -9.67 -8.33
C ILE A 15 -4.63 -10.87 -8.43
N ASN A 16 -3.92 -11.15 -7.34
CA ASN A 16 -2.87 -12.18 -7.21
C ASN A 16 -1.58 -11.89 -8.01
N THR A 17 -1.42 -10.70 -8.57
CA THR A 17 -0.17 -10.29 -9.20
C THR A 17 0.74 -9.55 -8.21
N GLU A 18 2.06 -9.77 -8.33
CA GLU A 18 3.05 -8.98 -7.62
C GLU A 18 3.30 -7.67 -8.37
N VAL A 19 3.17 -6.54 -7.67
CA VAL A 19 3.36 -5.21 -8.24
C VAL A 19 4.31 -4.38 -7.38
N THR A 20 4.97 -3.40 -8.01
CA THR A 20 5.77 -2.40 -7.32
C THR A 20 5.13 -1.03 -7.53
N LEU A 21 4.88 -0.30 -6.46
CA LEU A 21 4.36 1.06 -6.50
C LEU A 21 5.34 2.02 -5.82
N ALA A 22 5.33 3.28 -6.25
CA ALA A 22 6.09 4.34 -5.61
C ALA A 22 5.28 5.64 -5.61
N GLY A 23 5.35 6.37 -4.50
CA GLY A 23 4.55 7.59 -4.30
C GLY A 23 4.74 8.21 -2.91
N TRP A 24 3.83 9.11 -2.55
CA TRP A 24 3.80 9.81 -1.27
C TRP A 24 2.76 9.22 -0.35
N VAL A 25 3.09 9.07 0.93
CA VAL A 25 2.13 8.67 1.97
C VAL A 25 1.11 9.80 2.17
N GLN A 26 -0.12 9.60 1.70
CA GLN A 26 -1.25 10.52 1.89
C GLN A 26 -1.75 10.45 3.34
N LYS A 27 -1.95 9.22 3.84
CA LYS A 27 -2.55 8.96 5.16
C LYS A 27 -2.05 7.62 5.68
N SER A 28 -1.68 7.57 6.96
CA SER A 28 -1.42 6.34 7.70
C SER A 28 -2.51 6.15 8.76
N ARG A 29 -2.97 4.91 8.93
CA ARG A 29 -3.99 4.50 9.90
C ARG A 29 -3.48 3.26 10.61
N ASP A 30 -3.08 3.41 11.86
CA ASP A 30 -2.60 2.33 12.71
C ASP A 30 -3.73 1.86 13.66
N LYS A 31 -3.97 0.54 13.71
CA LYS A 31 -4.89 -0.15 14.63
C LYS A 31 -4.18 -1.16 15.54
N GLY A 32 -2.86 -1.04 15.70
CA GLY A 32 -2.02 -1.91 16.51
C GLY A 32 -1.46 -3.08 15.69
N PHE A 33 -2.32 -4.05 15.37
CA PHE A 33 -1.98 -5.27 14.63
C PHE A 33 -2.15 -5.13 13.10
N MET A 34 -2.68 -4.00 12.65
CA MET A 34 -2.94 -3.74 11.24
C MET A 34 -2.79 -2.24 10.93
N ILE A 35 -2.15 -1.95 9.80
CA ILE A 35 -1.81 -0.61 9.35
C ILE A 35 -2.30 -0.46 7.92
N TRP A 36 -3.01 0.63 7.65
CA TRP A 36 -3.38 1.03 6.30
C TRP A 36 -2.66 2.31 5.92
N ILE A 37 -2.07 2.29 4.73
CA ILE A 37 -1.42 3.46 4.15
C ILE A 37 -2.07 3.76 2.82
N ASP A 38 -2.56 4.99 2.66
CA ASP A 38 -2.98 5.48 1.36
C ASP A 38 -1.73 6.04 0.65
N LEU A 39 -1.31 5.40 -0.43
CA LEU A 39 -0.20 5.82 -1.26
C LEU A 39 -0.71 6.65 -2.44
N ARG A 40 -0.21 7.87 -2.59
CA ARG A 40 -0.60 8.81 -3.64
C ARG A 40 0.49 8.94 -4.68
N ASP A 41 0.08 8.95 -5.94
CA ASP A 41 0.86 9.55 -7.02
C ASP A 41 0.00 10.52 -7.83
N ARG A 42 0.50 11.00 -8.98
CA ARG A 42 -0.24 11.91 -9.86
C ARG A 42 -1.58 11.34 -10.35
N TYR A 43 -1.70 10.02 -10.43
CA TYR A 43 -2.79 9.34 -11.12
C TYR A 43 -3.85 8.78 -10.18
N GLY A 44 -3.59 8.75 -8.87
CA GLY A 44 -4.60 8.35 -7.90
C GLY A 44 -4.02 7.88 -6.57
N LEU A 45 -4.83 7.09 -5.87
CA LEU A 45 -4.54 6.50 -4.57
C LEU A 45 -4.61 4.98 -4.65
N THR A 46 -3.60 4.30 -4.13
CA THR A 46 -3.68 2.87 -3.82
C THR A 46 -3.60 2.69 -2.31
N GLN A 47 -4.48 1.86 -1.76
CA GLN A 47 -4.42 1.48 -0.35
C GLN A 47 -3.45 0.31 -0.19
N LEU A 48 -2.49 0.47 0.70
CA LEU A 48 -1.59 -0.55 1.19
C LEU A 48 -2.13 -1.06 2.53
N ILE A 49 -1.95 -2.35 2.79
CA ILE A 49 -2.32 -3.01 4.05
C ILE A 49 -1.13 -3.80 4.55
N PHE A 50 -0.82 -3.63 5.82
CA PHE A 50 0.21 -4.37 6.55
C PHE A 50 -0.46 -4.94 7.79
N ASP A 51 -0.45 -6.26 7.94
CA ASP A 51 -0.98 -6.98 9.10
C ASP A 51 0.02 -8.02 9.60
N GLU A 52 -0.03 -8.31 10.90
CA GLU A 52 0.92 -9.21 11.57
C GLU A 52 0.89 -10.66 11.06
N GLU A 53 -0.20 -11.11 10.44
CA GLU A 53 -0.29 -12.47 9.89
C GLU A 53 0.49 -12.62 8.58
N ARG A 54 0.50 -11.59 7.73
CA ARG A 54 1.07 -11.63 6.37
C ARG A 54 2.37 -10.83 6.22
N THR A 55 2.72 -10.01 7.20
CA THR A 55 3.81 -9.04 7.11
C THR A 55 4.88 -9.35 8.15
N ALA A 56 6.15 -9.38 7.74
CA ALA A 56 7.26 -9.54 8.67
C ALA A 56 7.31 -8.40 9.71
N ALA A 57 7.69 -8.71 10.95
CA ALA A 57 7.68 -7.76 12.07
C ALA A 57 8.52 -6.49 11.80
N ASN A 58 9.68 -6.63 11.17
CA ASN A 58 10.51 -5.48 10.79
C ASN A 58 9.81 -4.54 9.78
N LEU A 59 9.04 -5.10 8.85
CA LEU A 59 8.28 -4.31 7.88
C LEU A 59 7.06 -3.64 8.53
N MET A 60 6.46 -4.29 9.53
CA MET A 60 5.44 -3.66 10.38
C MET A 60 6.00 -2.43 11.11
N ASP A 61 7.18 -2.54 11.71
CA ASP A 61 7.83 -1.41 12.41
C ASP A 61 8.15 -0.25 11.46
N ILE A 62 8.63 -0.56 10.24
CA ILE A 62 8.84 0.43 9.20
C ILE A 62 7.50 1.12 8.86
N ALA A 63 6.43 0.35 8.62
CA ALA A 63 5.12 0.90 8.29
C ALA A 63 4.56 1.81 9.40
N LYS A 64 4.78 1.48 10.68
CA LYS A 64 4.41 2.32 11.84
C LYS A 64 5.15 3.66 11.84
N SER A 65 6.39 3.68 11.37
CA SER A 65 7.23 4.88 11.34
C SER A 65 6.87 5.85 10.19
N LEU A 66 6.06 5.42 9.21
CA LEU A 66 5.78 6.22 8.02
C LEU A 66 4.92 7.44 8.33
N GLY A 67 5.49 8.62 8.06
CA GLY A 67 4.84 9.92 8.19
C GLY A 67 4.14 10.38 6.90
N ARG A 68 3.27 11.39 7.03
CA ARG A 68 2.64 12.05 5.89
C ARG A 68 3.70 12.65 4.96
N GLU A 69 3.49 12.53 3.65
CA GLU A 69 4.39 12.97 2.58
C GLU A 69 5.74 12.24 2.49
N PHE A 70 5.93 11.12 3.20
CA PHE A 70 7.09 10.27 2.95
C PHE A 70 7.03 9.69 1.54
N VAL A 71 8.16 9.74 0.84
CA VAL A 71 8.33 9.07 -0.46
C VAL A 71 8.74 7.63 -0.21
N ILE A 72 7.91 6.69 -0.62
CA ILE A 72 8.15 5.27 -0.42
C ILE A 72 8.04 4.51 -1.73
N GLN A 73 8.75 3.38 -1.79
CA GLN A 73 8.55 2.32 -2.77
C GLN A 73 8.08 1.07 -2.01
N VAL A 74 7.10 0.37 -2.56
CA VAL A 74 6.54 -0.84 -1.97
C VAL A 74 6.39 -1.91 -3.04
N THR A 75 6.64 -3.16 -2.67
CA THR A 75 6.39 -4.33 -3.50
C THR A 75 5.48 -5.27 -2.73
N GLY A 76 4.45 -5.79 -3.38
CA GLY A 76 3.52 -6.71 -2.76
C GLY A 76 2.47 -7.25 -3.72
N THR A 77 1.65 -8.17 -3.21
CA THR A 77 0.60 -8.83 -3.98
C THR A 77 -0.70 -8.04 -3.94
N VAL A 78 -1.32 -7.83 -5.10
CA VAL A 78 -2.65 -7.23 -5.18
C VAL A 78 -3.69 -8.21 -4.64
N ILE A 79 -4.49 -7.76 -3.67
CA ILE A 79 -5.58 -8.54 -3.08
C ILE A 79 -6.92 -7.82 -3.24
N GLU A 80 -8.00 -8.58 -3.31
CA GLU A 80 -9.34 -8.01 -3.30
C GLU A 80 -9.71 -7.46 -1.92
N ARG A 81 -10.38 -6.30 -1.89
CA ARG A 81 -10.93 -5.75 -0.65
C ARG A 81 -12.20 -6.48 -0.26
N GLN A 82 -12.40 -6.71 1.04
CA GLN A 82 -13.66 -7.26 1.56
C GLN A 82 -14.87 -6.36 1.25
N SER A 83 -14.68 -5.04 1.29
CA SER A 83 -15.68 -4.05 0.89
C SER A 83 -15.03 -3.05 -0.06
N LYS A 84 -15.59 -2.93 -1.27
CA LYS A 84 -15.11 -1.98 -2.28
C LYS A 84 -15.56 -0.58 -1.89
N ASN A 85 -14.66 0.39 -1.99
CA ASN A 85 -15.06 1.78 -1.82
C ASN A 85 -16.09 2.11 -2.93
N PRO A 86 -17.21 2.77 -2.59
CA PRO A 86 -18.17 3.24 -3.57
C PRO A 86 -17.58 4.32 -4.49
#